data_AF-A0A2J8Y685-F1
#
_entry.id   AF-A0A2J8Y685-F1
#
_cell.length_a   1.000
_cell.length_b   1.000
_cell.length_c   1.000
_cell.angle_alpha   90.00
_cell.angle_beta   90.00
_cell.angle_gamma   90.00
#
_symmetry.space_group_name_H-M   'P 1'
#
loop_
_entity.id
_entity.type
_entity.pdbx_description
1 polymer ?
#
loop_
_entity_poly.entity_id
_entity_poly.type
_entity_poly.pdbx_seq_one_letter_code
_entity_poly.pdbx_strand_id
1 'polypeptide(L)'
;MADMQNLVERLERAVGRLEAVSHTSDMHRGYGDSPSKAGAAPYVQVFDSLLAGPVAEYLKISKEIGGDVQKHAEMVHTGLKLERALLVTASQCQQPADNKLSDLLAPISEQIKEVITFREKNRGSKLFNHLSAVSESIQALGWVAMAPKPGPYVKEMNDAAMFYTNRVLKEYKDVDKKHVDWVKAYLSIWTELQAYIKEFHTTGLAWSKTGPVAK
;
A
#
# COMPACT_ATOMS: atom_id res chain seq x y z
N MET A 1 -26.22 17.36 18.31
CA MET A 1 -25.80 16.75 19.60
C MET A 1 -25.33 15.31 19.42
N ALA A 2 -25.96 14.48 18.57
CA ALA A 2 -25.53 13.10 18.31
C ALA A 2 -24.09 12.93 17.77
N ASP A 3 -23.60 13.86 16.93
CA ASP A 3 -22.24 13.77 16.36
C ASP A 3 -21.13 13.96 17.40
N MET A 4 -21.38 14.72 18.47
CA MET A 4 -20.38 14.98 19.51
C MET A 4 -20.23 13.78 20.43
N GLN A 5 -21.34 13.09 20.72
CA GLN A 5 -21.33 11.83 21.49
C GLN A 5 -20.61 10.70 20.73
N ASN A 6 -20.80 10.62 19.41
CA ASN A 6 -20.08 9.64 18.59
C ASN A 6 -18.56 9.92 18.57
N LEU A 7 -18.16 11.19 18.57
CA LEU A 7 -16.76 11.58 18.62
C LEU A 7 -16.11 11.23 19.98
N VAL A 8 -16.85 11.45 21.07
CA VAL A 8 -16.42 11.12 22.44
C VAL A 8 -16.27 9.60 22.61
N GLU A 9 -17.24 8.80 22.16
CA GLU A 9 -17.11 7.32 22.22
C GLU A 9 -15.91 6.79 21.42
N ARG A 10 -15.59 7.42 20.29
CA ARG A 10 -14.42 7.04 19.47
C ARG A 10 -13.11 7.41 20.15
N LEU A 11 -13.06 8.56 20.84
CA LEU A 11 -11.89 8.98 21.62
C LEU A 11 -11.69 8.08 22.84
N GLU A 12 -12.76 7.76 23.58
CA GLU A 12 -12.69 6.85 24.72
C GLU A 12 -12.22 5.45 24.31
N ARG A 13 -12.68 4.94 23.15
CA ARG A 13 -12.17 3.67 22.59
C ARG A 13 -10.71 3.74 22.16
N ALA A 14 -10.25 4.87 21.64
CA ALA A 14 -8.86 5.05 21.26
C ALA A 14 -7.93 5.13 22.48
N VAL A 15 -8.36 5.81 23.54
CA VAL A 15 -7.64 5.92 24.81
C VAL A 15 -7.56 4.56 25.52
N GLY A 16 -8.67 3.82 25.61
CA GLY A 16 -8.66 2.49 26.23
C GLY A 16 -7.75 1.48 25.50
N ARG A 17 -7.59 1.61 24.18
CA ARG A 17 -6.62 0.80 23.41
C ARG A 17 -5.17 1.20 23.70
N LEU A 18 -4.91 2.49 23.91
CA LEU A 18 -3.58 3.01 24.23
C LEU A 18 -3.13 2.58 25.64
N GLU A 19 -4.06 2.59 26.60
CA GLU A 19 -3.81 2.17 27.98
C GLU A 19 -3.59 0.65 28.08
N ALA A 20 -4.34 -0.15 27.30
CA ALA A 20 -4.11 -1.61 27.21
C ALA A 20 -2.71 -1.95 26.66
N VAL A 21 -2.19 -1.14 25.72
CA VAL A 21 -0.82 -1.31 25.20
C VAL A 21 0.21 -0.91 26.27
N SER A 22 -0.04 0.17 27.02
CA SER A 22 0.88 0.64 28.07
C SER A 22 0.98 -0.31 29.27
N HIS A 23 -0.04 -1.12 29.57
CA HIS A 23 0.02 -2.08 30.68
C HIS A 23 0.74 -3.39 30.35
N THR A 24 1.04 -3.64 29.07
CA THR A 24 1.75 -4.87 28.65
C THR A 24 3.28 -4.74 28.68
N SER A 25 3.82 -3.53 28.86
CA SER A 25 5.27 -3.27 28.82
C SER A 25 6.03 -3.50 30.13
N ASP A 26 5.36 -3.81 31.25
CA ASP A 26 6.01 -3.86 32.58
C ASP A 26 6.27 -5.26 33.16
N MET A 27 6.08 -6.35 32.41
CA MET A 27 6.26 -7.71 32.95
C MET A 27 6.99 -8.67 31.99
N HIS A 28 8.29 -8.47 31.73
CA HIS A 28 9.26 -9.60 31.75
C HIS A 28 10.71 -9.16 31.56
N ARG A 29 11.50 -9.25 32.64
CA ARG A 29 12.96 -9.36 32.61
C ARG A 29 13.28 -10.85 32.72
N GLY A 30 13.57 -11.50 31.61
CA GLY A 30 13.85 -12.95 31.57
C GLY A 30 14.48 -13.37 30.25
N TYR A 31 15.74 -13.76 30.34
CA TYR A 31 16.57 -14.32 29.27
C TYR A 31 16.04 -15.71 28.88
N GLY A 32 15.76 -15.95 27.58
CA GLY A 32 15.27 -17.24 27.11
C GLY A 32 15.01 -17.28 25.60
N ASP A 33 15.67 -18.22 24.94
CA ASP A 33 15.73 -18.48 23.51
C ASP A 33 14.38 -18.92 22.90
N SER A 34 13.99 -18.30 21.78
CA SER A 34 13.09 -18.80 20.72
C SER A 34 12.72 -17.65 19.77
N PRO A 35 12.67 -17.86 18.43
CA PRO A 35 12.23 -16.85 17.46
C PRO A 35 10.70 -16.73 17.51
N SER A 36 10.22 -16.21 18.63
CA SER A 36 8.88 -15.69 18.80
C SER A 36 8.69 -14.60 17.75
N LYS A 37 7.57 -14.60 17.04
CA LYS A 37 7.18 -13.51 16.13
C LYS A 37 7.40 -12.17 16.83
N ALA A 38 8.55 -11.53 16.60
CA ALA A 38 8.80 -10.17 17.01
C ALA A 38 7.67 -9.37 16.35
N GLY A 39 6.76 -8.85 17.15
CA GLY A 39 5.57 -8.17 16.66
C GLY A 39 6.00 -7.16 15.61
N ALA A 40 5.53 -7.32 14.37
CA ALA A 40 5.90 -6.43 13.29
C ALA A 40 5.65 -4.98 13.71
N ALA A 41 6.51 -4.04 13.31
CA ALA A 41 6.35 -2.64 13.71
C ALA A 41 4.92 -2.13 13.39
N PRO A 42 4.37 -1.20 14.18
CA PRO A 42 2.97 -0.77 14.03
C PRO A 42 2.60 -0.41 12.59
N TYR A 43 3.48 0.30 11.88
CA TYR A 43 3.24 0.66 10.48
C TYR A 43 3.19 -0.56 9.54
N VAL A 44 3.94 -1.63 9.81
CA VAL A 44 3.83 -2.87 9.03
C VAL A 44 2.47 -3.52 9.24
N GLN A 45 1.94 -3.49 10.47
CA GLN A 45 0.61 -4.05 10.77
C GLN A 45 -0.53 -3.23 10.12
N VAL A 46 -0.38 -1.91 10.07
CA VAL A 46 -1.33 -1.04 9.36
C VAL A 46 -1.26 -1.31 7.86
N PHE A 47 -0.07 -1.48 7.29
CA PHE A 47 0.09 -1.89 5.90
C PHE A 47 -0.52 -3.27 5.63
N ASP A 48 -0.41 -4.22 6.56
CA ASP A 48 -1.09 -5.52 6.48
C ASP A 48 -2.61 -5.38 6.40
N SER A 49 -3.17 -4.40 7.10
CA SER A 49 -4.60 -4.08 7.04
C SER A 49 -5.00 -3.48 5.67
N LEU A 50 -4.13 -2.68 5.05
CA LEU A 50 -4.30 -2.20 3.68
C LEU A 50 -4.30 -3.36 2.68
N LEU A 51 -3.40 -4.33 2.84
CA LEU A 51 -3.36 -5.56 2.02
C LEU A 51 -4.61 -6.42 2.20
N ALA A 52 -5.08 -6.57 3.44
CA ALA A 52 -6.24 -7.40 3.76
C ALA A 52 -7.60 -6.72 3.46
N GLY A 53 -7.62 -5.39 3.32
CA GLY A 53 -8.81 -4.61 3.03
C GLY A 53 -8.89 -4.19 1.55
N PRO A 54 -8.56 -2.93 1.19
CA PRO A 54 -8.69 -2.40 -0.16
C PRO A 54 -8.06 -3.28 -1.26
N VAL A 55 -6.86 -3.82 -1.00
CA VAL A 55 -6.14 -4.65 -1.98
C VAL A 55 -6.84 -5.99 -2.18
N ALA A 56 -7.35 -6.61 -1.11
CA ALA A 56 -8.09 -7.87 -1.21
C ALA A 56 -9.40 -7.69 -2.01
N GLU A 57 -10.13 -6.59 -1.80
CA GLU A 57 -11.34 -6.30 -2.58
C GLU A 57 -11.01 -6.02 -4.05
N TYR A 58 -9.96 -5.25 -4.32
CA TYR A 58 -9.47 -5.03 -5.69
C TYR A 58 -9.12 -6.34 -6.40
N LEU A 59 -8.43 -7.26 -5.72
CA LEU A 59 -8.05 -8.55 -6.29
C LEU A 59 -9.26 -9.43 -6.58
N LYS A 60 -10.20 -9.47 -5.64
CA LYS A 60 -11.46 -10.21 -5.79
C LYS A 60 -12.23 -9.72 -7.01
N ILE A 61 -12.48 -8.42 -7.14
CA ILE A 61 -13.22 -7.87 -8.27
C ILE A 61 -12.44 -8.02 -9.58
N SER A 62 -11.11 -7.88 -9.55
CA SER A 62 -10.26 -8.11 -10.73
C SER A 62 -10.37 -9.55 -11.24
N LYS A 63 -10.51 -10.52 -10.34
CA LYS A 63 -10.78 -11.92 -10.67
C LYS A 63 -12.18 -12.12 -11.24
N GLU A 64 -13.18 -11.41 -10.74
CA GLU A 64 -14.56 -11.44 -11.29
C GLU A 64 -14.63 -10.85 -12.71
N ILE A 65 -13.83 -9.82 -13.01
CA ILE A 65 -13.68 -9.28 -14.37
C ILE A 65 -12.91 -10.27 -15.26
N GLY A 66 -11.85 -10.88 -14.74
CA GLY A 66 -11.04 -11.85 -15.44
C GLY A 66 -10.12 -11.24 -16.51
N GLY A 67 -9.62 -12.10 -17.41
CA GLY A 67 -8.83 -11.69 -18.56
C GLY A 67 -7.56 -10.92 -18.18
N ASP A 68 -7.29 -9.82 -18.90
CA ASP A 68 -6.09 -9.02 -18.68
C ASP A 68 -6.12 -8.28 -17.34
N VAL A 69 -7.31 -7.90 -16.84
CA VAL A 69 -7.45 -7.18 -15.56
C VAL A 69 -7.03 -8.07 -14.39
N GLN A 70 -7.45 -9.34 -14.38
CA GLN A 70 -7.02 -10.28 -13.35
C GLN A 70 -5.49 -10.45 -13.34
N LYS A 71 -4.88 -10.70 -14.50
CA LYS A 71 -3.43 -10.88 -14.62
C LYS A 71 -2.67 -9.64 -14.14
N HIS A 72 -3.16 -8.45 -14.51
CA HIS A 72 -2.53 -7.21 -14.10
C HIS A 72 -2.65 -6.97 -12.60
N ALA A 73 -3.78 -7.33 -11.99
CA ALA A 73 -3.97 -7.25 -10.55
C ALA A 73 -3.03 -8.17 -9.76
N GLU A 74 -2.75 -9.38 -10.27
CA GLU A 74 -1.77 -10.29 -9.68
C GLU A 74 -0.36 -9.67 -9.65
N MET A 75 0.05 -8.97 -10.73
CA MET A 75 1.33 -8.24 -10.77
C MET A 75 1.38 -7.08 -9.76
N VAL A 76 0.30 -6.31 -9.64
CA VAL A 76 0.19 -5.23 -8.64
C VAL A 76 0.31 -5.80 -7.21
N HIS A 77 -0.33 -6.93 -6.94
CA HIS A 77 -0.24 -7.59 -5.64
C HIS A 77 1.18 -8.06 -5.31
N THR A 78 1.92 -8.57 -6.29
CA THR A 78 3.35 -8.88 -6.11
C THR A 78 4.13 -7.62 -5.74
N GLY A 79 3.88 -6.49 -6.41
CA GLY A 79 4.52 -5.21 -6.07
C GLY A 79 4.24 -4.76 -4.64
N LEU A 80 2.99 -4.84 -4.19
CA LEU A 80 2.60 -4.50 -2.83
C LEU A 80 3.21 -5.45 -1.78
N LYS A 81 3.41 -6.73 -2.10
CA LYS A 81 4.14 -7.66 -1.21
C LYS A 81 5.63 -7.34 -1.11
N LEU A 82 6.26 -6.90 -2.21
CA LEU A 82 7.64 -6.44 -2.20
C LEU A 82 7.79 -5.16 -1.39
N GLU A 83 6.84 -4.22 -1.51
CA GLU A 83 6.79 -3.02 -0.67
C GLU A 83 6.66 -3.38 0.81
N ARG A 84 5.76 -4.30 1.17
CA ARG A 84 5.66 -4.84 2.54
C ARG A 84 6.98 -5.42 3.04
N ALA A 85 7.67 -6.21 2.21
CA ALA A 85 8.96 -6.79 2.58
C ALA A 85 10.00 -5.71 2.89
N LEU A 86 10.05 -4.64 2.09
CA LEU A 86 10.91 -3.50 2.36
C LEU A 86 10.52 -2.77 3.65
N LEU A 87 9.22 -2.59 3.92
CA LEU A 87 8.74 -1.98 5.17
C LEU A 87 9.18 -2.79 6.40
N VAL A 88 9.14 -4.13 6.32
CA VAL A 88 9.67 -4.99 7.38
C VAL A 88 11.17 -4.76 7.57
N THR A 89 11.95 -4.71 6.49
CA THR A 89 13.39 -4.42 6.55
C THR A 89 13.66 -3.06 7.17
N ALA A 90 12.97 -2.02 6.72
CA ALA A 90 13.11 -0.66 7.25
C ALA A 90 12.77 -0.58 8.75
N SER A 91 11.88 -1.44 9.24
CA SER A 91 11.49 -1.47 10.65
C SER A 91 12.54 -2.03 11.59
N GLN A 92 13.49 -2.79 11.06
CA GLN A 92 14.51 -3.51 11.83
C GLN A 92 15.92 -3.02 11.53
N CYS A 93 16.11 -2.33 10.42
CA CYS A 93 17.41 -1.91 9.91
C CYS A 93 17.53 -0.40 9.83
N GLN A 94 18.77 0.08 9.98
CA GLN A 94 19.14 1.45 9.65
C GLN A 94 19.21 1.64 8.14
N GLN A 95 18.92 2.85 7.69
CA GLN A 95 19.02 3.23 6.28
C GLN A 95 20.43 2.97 5.75
N PRO A 96 20.58 2.27 4.62
CA PRO A 96 21.88 2.05 4.01
C PRO A 96 22.33 3.28 3.20
N ALA A 97 23.59 3.26 2.74
CA ALA A 97 24.07 4.24 1.78
C ALA A 97 23.30 4.13 0.44
N ASP A 98 23.25 5.21 -0.35
CA ASP A 98 22.41 5.33 -1.55
C ASP A 98 22.61 4.21 -2.58
N ASN A 99 23.85 3.76 -2.78
CA ASN A 99 24.16 2.65 -3.69
C ASN A 99 23.50 1.34 -3.22
N LYS A 100 23.46 1.09 -1.92
CA LYS A 100 22.81 -0.07 -1.31
C LYS A 100 21.31 0.08 -1.17
N LEU A 101 20.83 1.32 -1.05
CA LEU A 101 19.41 1.60 -1.14
C LEU A 101 18.86 1.26 -2.55
N SER A 102 19.60 1.58 -3.61
CA SER A 102 19.24 1.18 -4.97
C SER A 102 19.13 -0.34 -5.13
N ASP A 103 20.07 -1.10 -4.55
CA ASP A 103 20.04 -2.57 -4.58
C ASP A 103 18.77 -3.12 -3.89
N LEU A 104 18.39 -2.55 -2.75
CA LEU A 104 17.17 -2.93 -2.02
C LEU A 104 15.87 -2.58 -2.75
N LEU A 105 15.87 -1.50 -3.53
CA LEU A 105 14.71 -1.01 -4.28
C LEU A 105 14.56 -1.66 -5.66
N ALA A 106 15.58 -2.38 -6.13
CA ALA A 106 15.58 -3.01 -7.46
C ALA A 106 14.37 -3.96 -7.66
N PRO A 107 13.99 -4.84 -6.72
CA PRO A 107 12.83 -5.73 -6.91
C PRO A 107 11.52 -4.98 -7.12
N ILE A 108 11.27 -3.89 -6.39
CA ILE A 108 10.07 -3.06 -6.55
C ILE A 108 10.12 -2.36 -7.93
N SER A 109 11.27 -1.83 -8.31
CA SER A 109 11.46 -1.14 -9.58
C SER A 109 11.25 -2.05 -10.79
N GLU A 110 11.73 -3.29 -10.71
CA GLU A 110 11.50 -4.33 -11.72
C GLU A 110 10.02 -4.70 -11.82
N GLN A 111 9.34 -4.86 -10.68
CA GLN A 111 7.92 -5.18 -10.66
C GLN A 111 7.06 -4.04 -11.23
N ILE A 112 7.39 -2.78 -10.92
CA ILE A 112 6.75 -1.59 -11.53
C ILE A 112 6.91 -1.64 -13.05
N LYS A 113 8.12 -1.92 -13.54
CA LYS A 113 8.40 -2.02 -14.98
C LYS A 113 7.59 -3.14 -15.63
N GLU A 114 7.48 -4.30 -14.98
CA GLU A 114 6.70 -5.42 -15.48
C GLU A 114 5.21 -5.04 -15.65
N VAL A 115 4.62 -4.37 -14.65
CA VAL A 115 3.24 -3.87 -14.69
C VAL A 115 3.04 -2.89 -15.86
N ILE A 116 3.99 -1.97 -16.09
CA ILE A 116 3.93 -1.01 -17.20
C ILE A 116 4.02 -1.75 -18.55
N THR A 117 5.03 -2.62 -18.70
CA THR A 117 5.25 -3.39 -19.93
C THR A 117 4.07 -4.32 -20.26
N PHE A 118 3.38 -4.86 -19.26
CA PHE A 118 2.17 -5.66 -19.48
C PHE A 118 1.11 -4.87 -20.25
N ARG A 119 0.85 -3.61 -19.85
CA ARG A 119 -0.08 -2.74 -20.58
C ARG A 119 0.42 -2.41 -21.99
N GLU A 120 1.71 -2.14 -22.15
CA GLU A 120 2.32 -1.82 -23.45
C GLU A 120 2.21 -2.97 -24.46
N LYS A 121 2.34 -4.22 -23.99
CA LYS A 121 2.20 -5.43 -24.82
C LYS A 121 0.74 -5.77 -25.15
N ASN A 122 -0.22 -5.27 -24.38
CA ASN A 122 -1.65 -5.57 -24.52
C ASN A 122 -2.47 -4.36 -25.02
N ARG A 123 -1.93 -3.59 -25.97
CA ARG A 123 -2.61 -2.40 -26.55
C ARG A 123 -3.94 -2.71 -27.22
N GLY A 124 -4.15 -3.94 -27.69
CA GLY A 124 -5.42 -4.41 -28.27
C GLY A 124 -6.45 -4.89 -27.26
N SER A 125 -6.18 -4.80 -25.95
CA SER A 125 -7.10 -5.28 -24.92
C SER A 125 -8.42 -4.50 -24.95
N LYS A 126 -9.55 -5.22 -24.81
CA LYS A 126 -10.86 -4.59 -24.62
C LYS A 126 -10.94 -3.82 -23.30
N LEU A 127 -10.08 -4.15 -22.34
CA LEU A 127 -10.02 -3.54 -21.02
C LEU A 127 -8.85 -2.53 -20.91
N PHE A 128 -8.41 -1.96 -22.03
CA PHE A 128 -7.22 -1.10 -22.08
C PHE A 128 -7.26 0.11 -21.14
N ASN A 129 -8.44 0.68 -20.86
CA ASN A 129 -8.57 1.76 -19.88
C ASN A 129 -8.28 1.27 -18.44
N HIS A 130 -8.60 0.02 -18.10
CA HIS A 130 -8.23 -0.58 -16.82
C HIS A 130 -6.72 -0.76 -16.73
N LEU A 131 -6.12 -1.32 -17.77
CA LEU A 131 -4.67 -1.52 -17.83
C LEU A 131 -3.92 -0.18 -17.76
N SER A 132 -4.45 0.87 -18.41
CA SER A 132 -3.85 2.21 -18.39
C SER A 132 -4.01 2.87 -17.02
N ALA A 133 -5.15 2.72 -16.34
CA ALA A 133 -5.28 3.20 -14.96
C ALA A 133 -4.19 2.60 -14.06
N VAL A 134 -3.88 1.31 -14.27
CA VAL A 134 -2.84 0.62 -13.51
C VAL A 134 -1.43 1.04 -13.90
N SER A 135 -1.06 1.00 -15.18
CA SER A 135 0.30 1.30 -15.62
C SER A 135 0.72 2.74 -15.35
N GLU A 136 -0.21 3.69 -15.44
CA GLU A 136 0.08 5.11 -15.27
C GLU A 136 0.10 5.55 -13.80
N SER A 137 -0.22 4.66 -12.86
CA SER A 137 -0.22 4.96 -11.42
C SER A 137 0.60 4.00 -10.56
N ILE A 138 1.01 2.84 -11.08
CA ILE A 138 1.79 1.84 -10.33
C ILE A 138 3.14 2.38 -9.81
N GLN A 139 3.67 3.44 -10.43
CA GLN A 139 4.85 4.14 -9.93
C GLN A 139 4.66 4.68 -8.51
N ALA A 140 3.42 4.80 -8.00
CA ALA A 140 3.12 5.10 -6.60
C ALA A 140 3.90 4.20 -5.62
N LEU A 141 4.17 2.93 -5.96
CA LEU A 141 4.99 2.03 -5.13
C LEU A 141 6.43 2.51 -4.93
N GLY A 142 6.90 3.42 -5.80
CA GLY A 142 8.20 4.08 -5.67
C GLY A 142 8.28 5.12 -4.56
N TRP A 143 7.19 5.40 -3.82
CA TRP A 143 7.17 6.41 -2.75
C TRP A 143 8.24 6.16 -1.67
N VAL A 144 8.63 4.90 -1.47
CA VAL A 144 9.68 4.48 -0.53
C VAL A 144 11.06 5.07 -0.84
N ALA A 145 11.27 5.54 -2.07
CA ALA A 145 12.47 6.25 -2.51
C ALA A 145 12.31 7.79 -2.49
N MET A 146 11.14 8.29 -2.09
CA MET A 146 10.79 9.70 -2.19
C MET A 146 10.94 10.42 -0.84
N ALA A 147 11.73 11.48 -0.84
CA ALA A 147 11.84 12.43 0.27
C ALA A 147 11.98 13.86 -0.29
N PRO A 148 11.43 14.89 0.40
CA PRO A 148 10.69 14.84 1.66
C PRO A 148 9.16 14.74 1.49
N LYS A 149 8.66 14.46 0.28
CA LYS A 149 7.22 14.56 -0.04
C LYS A 149 6.63 13.27 -0.66
N PRO A 150 6.69 12.11 0.01
CA PRO A 150 6.13 10.86 -0.52
C PRO A 150 4.59 10.89 -0.65
N GLY A 151 3.88 11.56 0.26
CA GLY A 151 2.41 11.66 0.20
C GLY A 151 1.92 12.39 -1.05
N PRO A 152 2.39 13.62 -1.34
CA PRO A 152 2.08 14.32 -2.58
C PRO A 152 2.42 13.53 -3.84
N TYR A 153 3.53 12.79 -3.84
CA TYR A 153 3.90 11.91 -4.96
C TYR A 153 2.84 10.83 -5.23
N VAL A 154 2.38 10.09 -4.21
CA VAL A 154 1.31 9.09 -4.39
C VAL A 154 0.01 9.73 -4.84
N LYS A 155 -0.30 10.95 -4.39
CA LYS A 155 -1.47 11.70 -4.85
C LYS A 155 -1.43 11.95 -6.36
N GLU A 156 -0.30 12.40 -6.91
CA GLU A 156 -0.15 12.65 -8.35
C GLU A 156 -0.36 11.36 -9.16
N MET A 157 0.16 10.23 -8.67
CA MET A 157 -0.06 8.92 -9.29
C MET A 157 -1.54 8.51 -9.24
N ASN A 158 -2.23 8.78 -8.14
CA ASN A 158 -3.67 8.53 -8.04
C ASN A 158 -4.49 9.43 -8.98
N ASP A 159 -4.08 10.70 -9.16
CA ASP A 159 -4.70 11.60 -10.12
C ASP A 159 -4.56 11.09 -11.56
N ALA A 160 -3.39 10.49 -11.89
CA ALA A 160 -3.18 9.81 -13.17
C ALA A 160 -4.10 8.57 -13.33
N ALA A 161 -4.28 7.76 -12.28
CA ALA A 161 -5.25 6.65 -12.30
C ALA A 161 -6.66 7.16 -12.59
N MET A 162 -7.09 8.24 -11.92
CA MET A 162 -8.43 8.83 -12.06
C MET A 162 -8.76 9.23 -13.50
N PHE A 163 -7.79 9.71 -14.26
CA PHE A 163 -8.01 10.05 -15.68
C PHE A 163 -8.54 8.86 -16.49
N TYR A 164 -7.98 7.66 -16.27
CA TYR A 164 -8.40 6.45 -16.99
C TYR A 164 -9.59 5.75 -16.33
N THR A 165 -9.67 5.73 -14.99
CA THR A 165 -10.82 5.14 -14.32
C THR A 165 -12.11 5.92 -14.57
N ASN A 166 -12.06 7.24 -14.78
CA ASN A 166 -13.21 8.01 -15.25
C ASN A 166 -13.73 7.54 -16.62
N ARG A 167 -12.84 7.05 -17.50
CA ARG A 167 -13.24 6.46 -18.79
C ARG A 167 -13.91 5.09 -18.57
N VAL A 168 -13.39 4.28 -17.65
CA VAL A 168 -14.05 3.03 -17.23
C VAL A 168 -15.44 3.32 -16.67
N LEU A 169 -15.58 4.29 -15.78
CA LEU A 169 -16.88 4.69 -15.24
C LEU A 169 -17.84 5.14 -16.34
N LYS A 170 -17.37 5.95 -17.29
CA LYS A 170 -18.20 6.39 -18.43
C LYS A 170 -18.72 5.23 -19.27
N GLU A 171 -17.91 4.19 -19.47
CA GLU A 171 -18.24 3.03 -20.30
C GLU A 171 -19.14 2.02 -19.57
N TYR A 172 -18.91 1.80 -18.26
CA TYR A 172 -19.54 0.68 -17.54
C TYR A 172 -20.59 1.07 -16.49
N LYS A 173 -20.77 2.36 -16.15
CA LYS A 173 -21.68 2.79 -15.06
C LYS A 173 -23.12 2.27 -15.17
N ASP A 174 -23.62 2.14 -16.40
CA ASP A 174 -24.98 1.70 -16.70
C ASP A 174 -24.99 0.31 -17.38
N VAL A 175 -23.84 -0.38 -17.40
CA VAL A 175 -23.64 -1.66 -18.12
C VAL A 175 -23.32 -2.79 -17.17
N ASP A 176 -22.24 -2.67 -16.39
CA ASP A 176 -21.80 -3.71 -15.46
C ASP A 176 -21.17 -3.08 -14.22
N LYS A 177 -21.88 -3.25 -13.10
CA LYS A 177 -21.53 -2.68 -11.80
C LYS A 177 -20.16 -3.12 -11.29
N LYS A 178 -19.66 -4.31 -11.66
CA LYS A 178 -18.36 -4.78 -11.16
C LYS A 178 -17.20 -3.89 -11.60
N HIS A 179 -17.29 -3.25 -12.76
CA HIS A 179 -16.26 -2.31 -13.22
C HIS A 179 -16.28 -1.00 -12.44
N VAL A 180 -17.47 -0.56 -12.03
CA VAL A 180 -17.63 0.60 -11.14
C VAL A 180 -17.02 0.31 -9.77
N ASP A 181 -17.28 -0.87 -9.23
CA ASP A 181 -16.75 -1.29 -7.93
C ASP A 181 -15.24 -1.55 -8.01
N TRP A 182 -14.73 -2.06 -9.14
CA TRP A 182 -13.30 -2.19 -9.41
C TRP A 182 -12.59 -0.84 -9.37
N VAL A 183 -13.16 0.20 -9.99
CA VAL A 183 -12.61 1.56 -9.96
C VAL A 183 -12.50 2.07 -8.53
N LYS A 184 -13.55 1.90 -7.72
CA LYS A 184 -13.56 2.33 -6.32
C LYS A 184 -12.50 1.58 -5.50
N ALA A 185 -12.45 0.26 -5.63
CA ALA A 185 -11.48 -0.56 -4.92
C ALA A 185 -10.04 -0.19 -5.29
N TYR A 186 -9.77 0.00 -6.58
CA TYR A 186 -8.43 0.36 -7.05
C TYR A 186 -7.96 1.72 -6.54
N LEU A 187 -8.80 2.76 -6.66
CA LEU A 187 -8.45 4.11 -6.17
C LEU A 187 -8.30 4.14 -4.64
N SER A 188 -9.07 3.33 -3.92
CA SER A 188 -8.98 3.22 -2.46
C SER A 188 -7.59 2.76 -2.00
N ILE A 189 -6.88 1.92 -2.77
CA ILE A 189 -5.51 1.50 -2.44
C ILE A 189 -4.62 2.74 -2.28
N TRP A 190 -4.67 3.66 -3.25
CA TRP A 190 -3.82 4.84 -3.27
C TRP A 190 -4.24 5.91 -2.25
N THR A 191 -5.54 6.00 -1.96
CA THR A 191 -6.04 6.87 -0.88
C THR A 191 -5.60 6.38 0.50
N GLU A 192 -5.73 5.08 0.77
CA GLU A 192 -5.28 4.49 2.03
C GLU A 192 -3.75 4.51 2.15
N LEU A 193 -3.02 4.34 1.04
CA LEU A 193 -1.56 4.48 1.04
C LEU A 193 -1.13 5.92 1.38
N GLN A 194 -1.84 6.94 0.90
CA GLN A 194 -1.57 8.33 1.29
C GLN A 194 -1.84 8.57 2.79
N ALA A 195 -2.92 8.01 3.33
CA ALA A 195 -3.22 8.10 4.75
C ALA A 195 -2.12 7.42 5.59
N TYR A 196 -1.72 6.22 5.18
CA TYR A 196 -0.62 5.46 5.76
C TYR A 196 0.70 6.25 5.76
N ILE A 197 1.10 6.80 4.61
CA ILE A 197 2.32 7.60 4.49
C ILE A 197 2.24 8.85 5.38
N LYS A 198 1.10 9.52 5.43
CA LYS A 198 0.91 10.71 6.27
C LYS A 198 1.11 10.39 7.75
N GLU A 199 0.63 9.25 8.21
CA GLU A 199 0.69 8.82 9.61
C GLU A 199 2.09 8.36 10.03
N PHE A 200 2.79 7.57 9.20
CA PHE A 200 4.02 6.89 9.60
C PHE A 200 5.30 7.35 8.88
N HIS A 201 5.16 7.98 7.71
CA HIS A 201 6.27 8.22 6.78
C HIS A 201 6.19 9.62 6.13
N THR A 202 5.75 10.62 6.89
CA THR A 202 5.35 11.93 6.37
C THR A 202 6.43 12.60 5.50
N THR A 203 7.70 12.43 5.87
CA THR A 203 8.87 13.03 5.19
C THR A 203 9.73 12.03 4.44
N GLY A 204 9.28 10.79 4.28
CA GLY A 204 10.05 9.69 3.69
C GLY A 204 9.88 8.40 4.48
N LEU A 205 10.35 7.28 3.90
CA LEU A 205 10.37 5.98 4.56
C LEU A 205 11.12 6.07 5.90
N ALA A 206 10.46 5.63 6.97
CA ALA A 206 11.02 5.67 8.32
C ALA A 206 11.83 4.39 8.57
N TRP A 207 13.16 4.54 8.56
CA TRP A 207 14.10 3.48 8.92
C TRP A 207 14.29 3.42 10.44
N SER A 208 14.62 2.24 10.96
CA SER A 208 14.96 2.06 12.36
C SER A 208 16.20 2.89 12.71
N LYS A 209 16.18 3.49 13.91
CA LYS A 209 17.35 4.20 14.48
C LYS A 209 18.36 3.24 15.11
N THR A 210 18.02 1.96 15.19
CA THR A 210 18.81 0.90 15.84
C THR A 210 18.80 -0.35 14.96
N GLY A 211 19.62 -1.35 15.31
CA GLY A 211 19.75 -2.56 14.51
C GLY A 211 20.81 -2.44 13.41
N PRO A 212 20.99 -3.48 12.59
CA PRO A 212 22.01 -3.50 11.55
C PRO A 212 21.69 -2.50 10.43
N VAL A 213 22.70 -2.08 9.67
CA VAL A 213 22.48 -1.39 8.40
C VAL A 213 21.89 -2.39 7.41
N ALA A 214 20.83 -2.00 6.69
CA ALA A 214 20.21 -2.86 5.70
C ALA A 214 21.21 -3.26 4.59
N LYS A 215 21.09 -4.48 4.08
CA LYS A 215 22.03 -5.06 3.11
C LYS A 215 21.30 -5.50 1.86
#